data_AF-A0A3S4FE43-F1
#
_entry.id   AF-A0A3S4FE43-F1
#
_cell.length_a   1.000
_cell.length_b   1.000
_cell.length_c   1.000
_cell.angle_alpha   90.00
_cell.angle_beta   90.00
_cell.angle_gamma   90.00
#
_symmetry.space_group_name_H-M   'P 1'
#
loop_
_entity.id
_entity.type
_entity.pdbx_description
1 polymer ?
#
loop_
_entity_poly.entity_id
_entity_poly.type
_entity_poly.pdbx_seq_one_letter_code
_entity_poly.pdbx_strand_id
1 'polypeptide(L)'
;MSNQLLESRVVCVPMSSPGDVSQVAALFDRKEVDPRHVVAIMEQTEGDPYARGYATLAMEVLLSERLGLSRAEVFAKIPMMMIGGVGGIMTPHIYLFIKQPATTPAQGTAKRLAIGVASSRELKPEEYGTMIEVDLVAETVKRAMADAGITDPADIECVEVKCPAMTPARIADAESRNQKVVAMNPAVASSLAKGACALGIAVATGEVDRSKLRDGVINVDKTLYSSVASTSAGGEQVACRVMVLGNVKGAPGRLVAAHGVMQDQLDIAGARQAFVNAGLSLKDGILTEEDRKRVAGVLVNAGADYVTNVRGRRHVLHSDFLAPFCGIQAKAVAHAIVATIVGDTQFLASAGAEHQGPPGANLLCVIAEAKA
;
A
#
# COMPACT_ATOMS: atom_id res chain seq x y z
N MET A 1 -1.54 -1.76 34.34
CA MET A 1 -2.30 -2.45 33.28
C MET A 1 -1.33 -3.42 32.62
N SER A 2 -1.65 -4.70 32.55
CA SER A 2 -0.81 -5.68 31.84
C SER A 2 -0.59 -5.19 30.41
N ASN A 3 0.66 -5.05 29.96
CA ASN A 3 0.97 -4.82 28.54
C ASN A 3 0.59 -6.10 27.79
N GLN A 4 -0.69 -6.21 27.42
CA GLN A 4 -1.18 -7.32 26.63
C GLN A 4 -0.52 -7.25 25.25
N LEU A 5 0.19 -8.31 24.87
CA LEU A 5 0.81 -8.41 23.55
C LEU A 5 -0.29 -8.45 22.47
N LEU A 6 -0.08 -7.70 21.40
CA LEU A 6 -0.98 -7.65 20.26
C LEU A 6 -0.42 -8.49 19.11
N GLU A 7 -1.25 -9.37 18.57
CA GLU A 7 -1.00 -10.15 17.37
C GLU A 7 -1.52 -9.41 16.14
N SER A 8 -0.70 -9.38 15.09
CA SER A 8 -1.08 -8.86 13.78
C SER A 8 -1.67 -9.96 12.92
N ARG A 9 -2.86 -9.72 12.33
CA ARG A 9 -3.53 -10.62 11.39
C ARG A 9 -3.93 -9.85 10.14
N VAL A 10 -4.01 -10.59 9.03
CA VAL A 10 -4.53 -10.10 7.75
C VAL A 10 -5.60 -11.08 7.28
N VAL A 11 -6.74 -10.54 6.86
CA VAL A 11 -7.85 -11.33 6.29
C VAL A 11 -8.22 -10.73 4.95
N CYS A 12 -8.32 -11.57 3.92
CA CYS A 12 -8.76 -11.17 2.58
C CYS A 12 -10.16 -11.73 2.33
N VAL A 13 -11.07 -10.90 1.82
CA VAL A 13 -12.40 -11.34 1.38
C VAL A 13 -12.73 -10.77 0.01
N PRO A 14 -13.41 -11.55 -0.86
CA PRO A 14 -13.84 -11.04 -2.16
C PRO A 14 -14.96 -10.00 -1.98
N MET A 15 -15.16 -9.17 -2.99
CA MET A 15 -16.31 -8.28 -3.08
C MET A 15 -16.94 -8.36 -4.47
N SER A 16 -18.26 -8.23 -4.52
CA SER A 16 -19.05 -8.30 -5.77
C SER A 16 -19.22 -6.96 -6.46
N SER A 17 -18.92 -5.85 -5.78
CA SER A 17 -18.92 -4.49 -6.31
C SER A 17 -18.13 -3.58 -5.35
N PRO A 18 -17.77 -2.33 -5.75
CA PRO A 18 -17.04 -1.42 -4.87
C PRO A 18 -17.73 -1.10 -3.53
N GLY A 19 -19.07 -1.20 -3.45
CA GLY A 19 -19.81 -0.97 -2.20
C GLY A 19 -20.10 -2.24 -1.40
N ASP A 20 -19.63 -3.41 -1.86
CA ASP A 20 -19.96 -4.68 -1.22
C ASP A 20 -19.06 -4.96 -0.01
N VAL A 21 -19.57 -4.61 1.16
CA VAL A 21 -18.96 -4.89 2.46
C VAL A 21 -19.58 -6.13 3.14
N SER A 22 -20.36 -6.95 2.41
CA SER A 22 -21.12 -8.05 3.00
C SER A 22 -20.25 -9.13 3.63
N GLN A 23 -19.12 -9.48 3.01
CA GLN A 23 -18.19 -10.47 3.56
C GLN A 23 -17.50 -9.94 4.82
N VAL A 24 -17.17 -8.63 4.87
CA VAL A 24 -16.63 -7.97 6.07
C VAL A 24 -17.67 -7.97 7.19
N ALA A 25 -18.91 -7.59 6.90
CA ALA A 25 -20.01 -7.65 7.86
C ALA A 25 -20.20 -9.08 8.40
N ALA A 26 -20.12 -10.09 7.53
CA ALA A 26 -20.26 -11.49 7.91
C ALA A 26 -19.11 -11.97 8.82
N LEU A 27 -17.86 -11.52 8.59
CA LEU A 27 -16.75 -11.78 9.52
C LEU A 27 -17.02 -11.21 10.92
N PHE A 28 -17.61 -10.02 10.99
CA PHE A 28 -17.98 -9.39 12.26
C PHE A 28 -19.15 -10.12 12.93
N ASP A 29 -20.18 -10.48 12.18
CA ASP A 29 -21.37 -11.17 12.69
C ASP A 29 -21.02 -12.57 13.23
N ARG A 30 -20.11 -13.29 12.55
CA ARG A 30 -19.57 -14.58 13.01
C ARG A 30 -18.52 -14.45 14.10
N LYS A 31 -18.14 -13.23 14.48
CA LYS A 31 -17.09 -12.92 15.48
C LYS A 31 -15.72 -13.51 15.13
N GLU A 32 -15.45 -13.70 13.84
CA GLU A 32 -14.13 -14.12 13.33
C GLU A 32 -13.14 -12.96 13.34
N VAL A 33 -13.67 -11.74 13.20
CA VAL A 33 -12.97 -10.47 13.35
C VAL A 33 -13.79 -9.57 14.27
N ASP A 34 -13.14 -8.98 15.28
CA ASP A 34 -13.75 -7.91 16.07
C ASP A 34 -13.47 -6.57 15.37
N PRO A 35 -14.49 -5.79 15.01
CA PRO A 35 -14.30 -4.51 14.31
C PRO A 35 -13.41 -3.54 15.09
N ARG A 36 -13.33 -3.65 16.43
CA ARG A 36 -12.49 -2.79 17.28
C ARG A 36 -11.00 -3.03 17.08
N HIS A 37 -10.62 -4.19 16.55
CA HIS A 37 -9.24 -4.57 16.30
C HIS A 37 -8.80 -4.30 14.85
N VAL A 38 -9.70 -3.86 13.97
CA VAL A 38 -9.34 -3.43 12.60
C VAL A 38 -8.61 -2.10 12.69
N VAL A 39 -7.37 -2.07 12.20
CA VAL A 39 -6.49 -0.89 12.27
C VAL A 39 -6.24 -0.25 10.93
N ALA A 40 -6.40 -1.00 9.83
CA ALA A 40 -6.32 -0.48 8.48
C ALA A 40 -7.10 -1.38 7.50
N ILE A 41 -7.46 -0.81 6.37
CA ILE A 41 -8.21 -1.49 5.31
C ILE A 41 -7.56 -1.14 3.97
N MET A 42 -7.32 -2.13 3.13
CA MET A 42 -6.97 -1.94 1.72
C MET A 42 -8.03 -2.59 0.85
N GLU A 43 -8.50 -1.89 -0.18
CA GLU A 43 -9.51 -2.43 -1.09
C GLU A 43 -9.06 -2.27 -2.53
N GLN A 44 -9.13 -3.35 -3.30
CA GLN A 44 -8.83 -3.36 -4.72
C GLN A 44 -10.11 -3.11 -5.52
N THR A 45 -10.44 -1.84 -5.79
CA THR A 45 -11.76 -1.46 -6.32
C THR A 45 -11.79 -1.46 -7.85
N GLU A 46 -12.81 -2.13 -8.43
CA GLU A 46 -13.15 -1.99 -9.85
C GLU A 46 -13.89 -0.68 -10.15
N GLY A 47 -14.06 -0.37 -11.43
CA GLY A 47 -14.76 0.83 -11.88
C GLY A 47 -13.86 2.05 -12.01
N ASP A 48 -14.45 3.22 -11.82
CA ASP A 48 -13.81 4.51 -12.06
C ASP A 48 -13.13 5.08 -10.79
N PRO A 49 -12.49 6.25 -10.86
CA PRO A 49 -11.90 6.88 -9.67
C PRO A 49 -12.87 7.15 -8.51
N TYR A 50 -14.18 7.30 -8.76
CA TYR A 50 -15.22 7.52 -7.74
C TYR A 50 -15.60 6.25 -7.00
N ALA A 51 -15.38 5.07 -7.59
CA ALA A 51 -15.57 3.79 -6.91
C ALA A 51 -14.78 3.70 -5.59
N ARG A 52 -13.60 4.34 -5.52
CA ARG A 52 -12.79 4.44 -4.29
C ARG A 52 -13.49 5.22 -3.18
N GLY A 53 -14.13 6.34 -3.54
CA GLY A 53 -14.93 7.13 -2.60
C GLY A 53 -16.19 6.39 -2.17
N TYR A 54 -16.83 5.66 -3.08
CA TYR A 54 -18.00 4.83 -2.77
C TYR A 54 -17.65 3.67 -1.82
N ALA A 55 -16.56 2.95 -2.09
CA ALA A 55 -16.00 1.92 -1.22
C ALA A 55 -15.68 2.45 0.18
N THR A 56 -14.98 3.60 0.24
CA THR A 56 -14.71 4.30 1.51
C THR A 56 -15.99 4.58 2.28
N LEU A 57 -16.99 5.16 1.62
CA LEU A 57 -18.28 5.47 2.25
C LEU A 57 -19.00 4.21 2.74
N ALA A 58 -19.00 3.12 1.96
CA ALA A 58 -19.64 1.86 2.35
C ALA A 58 -18.98 1.28 3.62
N MET A 59 -17.65 1.32 3.69
CA MET A 59 -16.90 0.87 4.85
C MET A 59 -17.09 1.78 6.07
N GLU A 60 -17.13 3.10 5.86
CA GLU A 60 -17.47 4.07 6.91
C GLU A 60 -18.84 3.81 7.52
N VAL A 61 -19.85 3.55 6.68
CA VAL A 61 -21.20 3.23 7.15
C VAL A 61 -21.17 1.96 8.00
N LEU A 62 -20.63 0.85 7.48
CA LEU A 62 -20.57 -0.41 8.22
C LEU A 62 -19.84 -0.23 9.56
N LEU A 63 -18.63 0.35 9.56
CA LEU A 63 -17.84 0.48 10.78
C LEU A 63 -18.46 1.48 11.77
N SER A 64 -19.12 2.54 11.29
CA SER A 64 -19.80 3.50 12.16
C SER A 64 -20.88 2.83 13.01
N GLU A 65 -21.69 1.96 12.38
CA GLU A 65 -22.73 1.19 13.05
C GLU A 65 -22.14 0.15 14.01
N ARG A 66 -21.08 -0.55 13.61
CA ARG A 66 -20.47 -1.63 14.41
C ARG A 66 -19.64 -1.12 15.58
N LEU A 67 -19.06 0.08 15.47
CA LEU A 67 -18.22 0.69 16.50
C LEU A 67 -18.97 1.72 17.36
N GLY A 68 -20.16 2.16 16.94
CA GLY A 68 -20.89 3.26 17.59
C GLY A 68 -20.16 4.60 17.47
N LEU A 69 -19.40 4.79 16.38
CA LEU A 69 -18.67 6.02 16.07
C LEU A 69 -19.36 6.76 14.93
N SER A 70 -19.13 8.06 14.81
CA SER A 70 -19.49 8.77 13.58
C SER A 70 -18.59 8.33 12.41
N ARG A 71 -19.09 8.47 11.17
CA ARG A 71 -18.30 8.18 9.96
C ARG A 71 -16.98 8.97 9.90
N ALA A 72 -17.02 10.24 10.31
CA ALA A 72 -15.82 11.08 10.35
C ALA A 72 -14.78 10.55 11.36
N GLU A 73 -15.22 10.06 12.53
CA GLU A 73 -14.32 9.43 13.50
C GLU A 73 -13.74 8.12 12.99
N VAL A 74 -14.55 7.30 12.29
CA VAL A 74 -14.06 6.08 11.62
C VAL A 74 -12.97 6.42 10.61
N PHE A 75 -13.25 7.36 9.69
CA PHE A 75 -12.32 7.76 8.65
C PHE A 75 -11.04 8.40 9.21
N ALA A 76 -11.15 9.13 10.32
CA ALA A 76 -9.98 9.67 11.02
C ALA A 76 -9.12 8.58 11.66
N LYS A 77 -9.75 7.55 12.23
CA LYS A 77 -9.12 6.51 13.05
C LYS A 77 -8.54 5.36 12.24
N ILE A 78 -9.20 4.93 11.17
CA ILE A 78 -8.84 3.73 10.40
C ILE A 78 -8.37 4.16 9.01
N PRO A 79 -7.06 4.13 8.73
CA PRO A 79 -6.53 4.27 7.37
C PRO A 79 -7.23 3.35 6.37
N MET A 80 -7.87 3.97 5.38
CA MET A 80 -8.53 3.28 4.26
C MET A 80 -7.78 3.56 2.96
N MET A 81 -7.17 2.52 2.41
CA MET A 81 -6.34 2.55 1.22
C MET A 81 -7.12 1.92 0.06
N MET A 82 -8.03 2.70 -0.54
CA MET A 82 -8.83 2.23 -1.68
C MET A 82 -7.99 2.37 -2.96
N ILE A 83 -7.52 1.25 -3.49
CA ILE A 83 -6.67 1.14 -4.67
C ILE A 83 -7.54 0.79 -5.87
N GLY A 84 -7.88 1.81 -6.66
CA GLY A 84 -8.80 1.65 -7.78
C GLY A 84 -8.14 1.24 -9.08
N GLY A 85 -8.93 0.70 -10.00
CA GLY A 85 -8.53 0.39 -11.38
C GLY A 85 -8.10 -1.07 -11.53
N VAL A 86 -9.03 -1.99 -11.32
CA VAL A 86 -8.91 -3.42 -11.63
C VAL A 86 -8.93 -3.60 -13.15
N GLY A 87 -7.77 -3.86 -13.75
CA GLY A 87 -7.62 -4.29 -15.15
C GLY A 87 -7.23 -5.77 -15.30
N GLY A 88 -7.52 -6.35 -16.46
CA GLY A 88 -7.18 -7.75 -16.74
C GLY A 88 -8.05 -8.73 -15.94
N ILE A 89 -7.41 -9.69 -15.26
CA ILE A 89 -8.07 -10.77 -14.49
C ILE A 89 -7.97 -10.57 -12.97
N MET A 90 -7.64 -9.37 -12.51
CA MET A 90 -7.60 -9.04 -11.08
C MET A 90 -8.98 -9.22 -10.45
N THR A 91 -9.04 -9.86 -9.28
CA THR A 91 -10.30 -10.04 -8.53
C THR A 91 -10.48 -8.89 -7.55
N PRO A 92 -11.61 -8.15 -7.57
CA PRO A 92 -11.92 -7.16 -6.53
C PRO A 92 -12.02 -7.80 -5.13
N HIS A 93 -11.37 -7.21 -4.14
CA HIS A 93 -11.32 -7.75 -2.77
C HIS A 93 -10.97 -6.68 -1.73
N ILE A 94 -11.13 -7.06 -0.46
CA ILE A 94 -10.86 -6.26 0.73
C ILE A 94 -9.86 -7.02 1.61
N TYR A 95 -8.77 -6.34 1.98
CA TYR A 95 -7.89 -6.75 3.06
C TYR A 95 -8.24 -6.00 4.35
N LEU A 96 -8.49 -6.74 5.42
CA LEU A 96 -8.56 -6.21 6.78
C LEU A 96 -7.24 -6.47 7.50
N PHE A 97 -6.62 -5.39 7.98
CA PHE A 97 -5.43 -5.45 8.83
C PHE A 97 -5.84 -5.28 10.28
N ILE A 98 -5.48 -6.26 11.11
CA ILE A 98 -6.03 -6.44 12.45
C ILE A 98 -4.91 -6.48 13.48
N LYS A 99 -5.02 -5.70 14.56
CA LYS A 99 -4.20 -5.81 15.77
C LYS A 99 -5.10 -6.22 16.93
N GLN A 100 -5.00 -7.47 17.35
CA GLN A 100 -5.86 -8.05 18.39
C GLN A 100 -5.04 -8.59 19.56
N PRO A 101 -5.62 -8.71 20.76
CA PRO A 101 -5.00 -9.46 21.85
C PRO A 101 -4.49 -10.83 21.41
N ALA A 102 -3.23 -11.12 21.70
CA ALA A 102 -2.64 -12.39 21.33
C ALA A 102 -3.31 -13.55 22.06
N THR A 103 -3.65 -14.59 21.29
CA THR A 103 -4.12 -15.88 21.82
C THR A 103 -3.01 -16.92 21.87
N THR A 104 -1.88 -16.64 21.22
CA THR A 104 -0.67 -17.46 21.19
C THR A 104 0.46 -16.78 21.97
N PRO A 105 1.33 -17.53 22.68
CA PRO A 105 2.48 -16.95 23.37
C PRO A 105 3.45 -16.25 22.42
N ALA A 106 4.22 -15.29 22.93
CA ALA A 106 5.34 -14.68 22.21
C ALA A 106 6.31 -15.77 21.71
N GLN A 107 6.72 -15.69 20.45
CA GLN A 107 7.56 -16.70 19.79
C GLN A 107 9.06 -16.61 20.14
N GLY A 108 9.38 -16.32 21.40
CA GLY A 108 10.76 -16.19 21.87
C GLY A 108 11.57 -15.18 21.06
N THR A 109 12.56 -15.66 20.30
CA THR A 109 13.47 -14.83 19.48
C THR A 109 13.05 -14.68 18.02
N ALA A 110 12.00 -15.36 17.56
CA ALA A 110 11.55 -15.26 16.18
C ALA A 110 10.91 -13.90 15.90
N LYS A 111 11.06 -13.40 14.67
CA LYS A 111 10.35 -12.21 14.19
C LYS A 111 9.00 -12.63 13.58
N ARG A 112 7.95 -11.86 13.87
CA ARG A 112 6.59 -12.05 13.34
C ARG A 112 6.02 -10.72 12.87
N LEU A 113 5.02 -10.80 12.01
CA LEU A 113 4.34 -9.66 11.42
C LEU A 113 3.93 -8.67 12.52
N ALA A 114 4.30 -7.42 12.31
CA ALA A 114 3.84 -6.28 13.05
C ALA A 114 3.25 -5.26 12.08
N ILE A 115 2.08 -4.74 12.43
CA ILE A 115 1.37 -3.72 11.67
C ILE A 115 1.39 -2.42 12.48
N GLY A 116 1.80 -1.34 11.83
CA GLY A 116 1.83 0.00 12.38
C GLY A 116 1.01 0.94 11.52
N VAL A 117 0.21 1.81 12.14
CA VAL A 117 -0.59 2.80 11.41
C VAL A 117 -0.40 4.19 11.98
N ALA A 118 -0.39 5.18 11.09
CA ALA A 118 -0.41 6.58 11.48
C ALA A 118 -1.05 7.43 10.39
N SER A 119 -1.57 8.60 10.78
CA SER A 119 -2.03 9.62 9.84
C SER A 119 -1.30 10.92 10.12
N SER A 120 -0.93 11.61 9.06
CA SER A 120 -0.46 12.99 9.13
C SER A 120 -1.61 13.94 9.48
N ARG A 121 -1.28 15.21 9.75
CA ARG A 121 -2.27 16.28 9.72
C ARG A 121 -2.86 16.41 8.30
N GLU A 122 -4.00 17.09 8.19
CA GLU A 122 -4.48 17.53 6.87
C GLU A 122 -3.42 18.41 6.19
N LEU A 123 -3.20 18.13 4.91
CA LEU A 123 -2.30 18.92 4.07
C LEU A 123 -3.12 19.93 3.26
N LYS A 124 -2.58 21.13 3.14
CA LYS A 124 -3.11 22.12 2.19
C LYS A 124 -2.68 21.77 0.77
N PRO A 125 -3.47 22.12 -0.26
CA PRO A 125 -3.13 21.78 -1.65
C PRO A 125 -1.74 22.23 -2.11
N GLU A 126 -1.27 23.40 -1.67
CA GLU A 126 0.07 23.93 -1.99
C GLU A 126 1.23 23.12 -1.39
N GLU A 127 0.96 22.21 -0.45
CA GLU A 127 1.97 21.34 0.16
C GLU A 127 2.14 20.03 -0.60
N TYR A 128 1.20 19.66 -1.47
CA TYR A 128 1.21 18.38 -2.19
C TYR A 128 2.37 18.37 -3.20
N GLY A 129 3.16 17.30 -3.20
CA GLY A 129 4.33 17.13 -4.06
C GLY A 129 5.52 18.01 -3.67
N THR A 130 5.58 18.53 -2.45
CA THR A 130 6.66 19.40 -1.96
C THR A 130 7.53 18.70 -0.92
N MET A 131 8.66 19.33 -0.56
CA MET A 131 9.48 18.86 0.57
C MET A 131 8.71 18.86 1.91
N ILE A 132 7.67 19.68 2.07
CA ILE A 132 6.82 19.64 3.27
C ILE A 132 6.12 18.28 3.38
N GLU A 133 5.59 17.76 2.26
CA GLU A 133 4.95 16.44 2.25
C GLU A 133 5.99 15.32 2.47
N VAL A 134 7.20 15.44 1.91
CA VAL A 134 8.32 14.52 2.19
C VAL A 134 8.59 14.42 3.70
N ASP A 135 8.78 15.58 4.36
CA ASP A 135 9.09 15.65 5.79
C ASP A 135 7.94 15.12 6.65
N LEU A 136 6.71 15.50 6.31
CA LEU A 136 5.51 15.08 7.03
C LEU A 136 5.25 13.57 6.92
N VAL A 137 5.48 12.99 5.73
CA VAL A 137 5.38 11.54 5.53
C VAL A 137 6.51 10.84 6.28
N ALA A 138 7.74 11.35 6.24
CA ALA A 138 8.85 10.74 6.99
C ALA A 138 8.57 10.68 8.50
N GLU A 139 8.03 11.75 9.09
CA GLU A 139 7.59 11.76 10.49
C GLU A 139 6.46 10.76 10.74
N THR A 140 5.48 10.71 9.84
CA THR A 140 4.32 9.83 9.99
C THR A 140 4.69 8.35 9.86
N VAL A 141 5.65 8.00 8.99
CA VAL A 141 6.21 6.65 8.89
C VAL A 141 6.91 6.28 10.20
N LYS A 142 7.71 7.16 10.80
CA LYS A 142 8.34 6.90 12.11
C LYS A 142 7.31 6.68 13.23
N ARG A 143 6.18 7.39 13.21
CA ARG A 143 5.07 7.15 14.14
C ARG A 143 4.41 5.79 13.90
N ALA A 144 4.19 5.40 12.64
CA ALA A 144 3.68 4.08 12.31
C ALA A 144 4.66 2.96 12.71
N MET A 145 5.97 3.15 12.52
CA MET A 145 6.99 2.21 13.01
C MET A 145 6.90 2.05 14.53
N ALA A 146 6.77 3.15 15.28
CA ALA A 146 6.62 3.11 16.73
C ALA A 146 5.33 2.36 17.14
N ASP A 147 4.21 2.58 16.44
CA ASP A 147 2.96 1.82 16.66
C ASP A 147 3.12 0.32 16.35
N ALA A 148 3.93 -0.06 15.36
CA ALA A 148 4.29 -1.45 15.07
C ALA A 148 5.28 -2.05 16.09
N GLY A 149 5.97 -1.23 16.88
CA GLY A 149 7.11 -1.68 17.70
C GLY A 149 8.38 -1.99 16.88
N ILE A 150 8.49 -1.43 15.67
CA ILE A 150 9.67 -1.55 14.80
C ILE A 150 10.67 -0.46 15.18
N THR A 151 11.85 -0.85 15.63
CA THR A 151 12.94 0.09 15.99
C THR A 151 14.05 0.15 14.95
N ASP A 152 14.23 -0.92 14.16
CA ASP A 152 15.21 -1.00 13.09
C ASP A 152 14.47 -0.93 11.74
N PRO A 153 14.74 0.08 10.89
CA PRO A 153 14.16 0.16 9.55
C PRO A 153 14.38 -1.09 8.68
N ALA A 154 15.44 -1.87 8.93
CA ALA A 154 15.69 -3.12 8.21
C ALA A 154 14.63 -4.21 8.46
N ASP A 155 13.77 -4.03 9.48
CA ASP A 155 12.65 -4.92 9.77
C ASP A 155 11.36 -4.55 9.01
N ILE A 156 11.38 -3.47 8.23
CA ILE A 156 10.27 -3.04 7.39
C ILE A 156 10.30 -3.81 6.07
N GLU A 157 9.15 -4.34 5.69
CA GLU A 157 8.96 -5.06 4.43
C GLU A 157 8.07 -4.27 3.46
N CYS A 158 7.17 -3.43 3.96
CA CYS A 158 6.34 -2.59 3.11
C CYS A 158 5.84 -1.37 3.87
N VAL A 159 5.77 -0.23 3.18
CA VAL A 159 5.10 0.98 3.65
C VAL A 159 4.11 1.42 2.59
N GLU A 160 2.82 1.31 2.91
CA GLU A 160 1.76 1.86 2.07
C GLU A 160 1.43 3.28 2.53
N VAL A 161 1.31 4.19 1.58
CA VAL A 161 0.81 5.55 1.82
C VAL A 161 -0.33 5.88 0.87
N LYS A 162 -1.50 6.18 1.43
CA LYS A 162 -2.57 6.84 0.70
C LYS A 162 -2.50 8.35 0.94
N CYS A 163 -2.18 9.11 -0.09
CA CYS A 163 -2.05 10.57 -0.04
C CYS A 163 -3.23 11.28 -0.74
N PRO A 164 -3.48 12.56 -0.42
CA PRO A 164 -4.49 13.36 -1.12
C PRO A 164 -4.11 13.58 -2.59
N ALA A 165 -5.06 13.37 -3.50
CA ALA A 165 -4.89 13.71 -4.91
C ALA A 165 -5.20 15.20 -5.18
N MET A 166 -4.49 15.83 -6.11
CA MET A 166 -4.84 17.18 -6.54
C MET A 166 -6.16 17.16 -7.33
N THR A 167 -6.98 18.19 -7.17
CA THR A 167 -8.22 18.40 -7.94
C THR A 167 -8.31 19.85 -8.41
N PRO A 168 -9.11 20.17 -9.45
CA PRO A 168 -9.32 21.56 -9.85
C PRO A 168 -9.82 22.46 -8.71
N ALA A 169 -10.68 21.94 -7.83
CA ALA A 169 -11.16 22.68 -6.66
C ALA A 169 -10.05 22.97 -5.64
N ARG A 170 -9.13 22.02 -5.43
CA ARG A 170 -7.96 22.19 -4.55
C ARG A 170 -6.96 23.20 -5.10
N ILE A 171 -6.79 23.23 -6.43
CA ILE A 171 -5.99 24.27 -7.11
C ILE A 171 -6.63 25.64 -6.88
N ALA A 172 -7.93 25.77 -7.13
CA ALA A 172 -8.65 27.04 -6.93
C ALA A 172 -8.62 27.52 -5.46
N ASP A 173 -8.69 26.61 -4.48
CA ASP A 173 -8.50 26.96 -3.07
C ASP A 173 -7.12 27.56 -2.80
N ALA A 174 -6.04 26.92 -3.27
CA ALA A 174 -4.69 27.47 -3.12
C ALA A 174 -4.56 28.85 -3.80
N GLU A 175 -5.07 29.01 -5.02
CA GLU A 175 -5.06 30.29 -5.74
C GLU A 175 -5.83 31.38 -4.99
N SER A 176 -6.99 31.07 -4.41
CA SER A 176 -7.78 32.02 -3.61
C SER A 176 -7.03 32.55 -2.39
N ARG A 177 -6.06 31.79 -1.90
CA ARG A 177 -5.17 32.12 -0.78
C ARG A 177 -3.80 32.66 -1.25
N ASN A 178 -3.65 32.97 -2.54
CA ASN A 178 -2.42 33.41 -3.21
C ASN A 178 -1.24 32.43 -3.04
N GLN A 179 -1.53 31.14 -2.95
CA GLN A 179 -0.54 30.07 -2.85
C GLN A 179 -0.30 29.41 -4.22
N LYS A 180 0.88 28.83 -4.41
CA LYS A 180 1.24 28.11 -5.64
C LYS A 180 1.25 26.61 -5.38
N VAL A 181 0.59 25.86 -6.24
CA VAL A 181 0.70 24.40 -6.29
C VAL A 181 1.85 23.97 -7.20
N VAL A 182 2.35 22.75 -7.02
CA VAL A 182 3.49 22.21 -7.79
C VAL A 182 3.20 22.04 -9.28
N ALA A 183 1.94 21.85 -9.67
CA ALA A 183 1.52 21.80 -11.07
C ALA A 183 0.01 22.12 -11.21
N MET A 184 -0.35 22.81 -12.30
CA MET A 184 -1.75 23.12 -12.62
C MET A 184 -2.53 21.94 -13.21
N ASN A 185 -1.82 20.92 -13.70
CA ASN A 185 -2.46 19.67 -14.12
C ASN A 185 -2.64 18.76 -12.89
N PRO A 186 -3.88 18.40 -12.49
CA PRO A 186 -4.13 17.61 -11.30
C PRO A 186 -3.46 16.23 -11.30
N ALA A 187 -3.34 15.58 -12.47
CA ALA A 187 -2.67 14.27 -12.58
C ALA A 187 -1.16 14.40 -12.34
N VAL A 188 -0.53 15.44 -12.89
CA VAL A 188 0.90 15.73 -12.67
C VAL A 188 1.16 16.08 -11.20
N ALA A 189 0.34 16.94 -10.60
CA ALA A 189 0.47 17.28 -9.17
C ALA A 189 0.27 16.06 -8.26
N SER A 190 -0.68 15.18 -8.58
CA SER A 190 -0.90 13.93 -7.83
C SER A 190 0.25 12.94 -7.98
N SER A 191 0.87 12.88 -9.16
CA SER A 191 2.08 12.08 -9.40
C SER A 191 3.28 12.61 -8.60
N LEU A 192 3.42 13.94 -8.50
CA LEU A 192 4.44 14.55 -7.61
C LEU A 192 4.15 14.27 -6.14
N ALA A 193 2.89 14.27 -5.70
CA ALA A 193 2.52 13.93 -4.33
C ALA A 193 2.85 12.46 -3.97
N LYS A 194 2.59 11.51 -4.88
CA LYS A 194 3.05 10.11 -4.72
C LYS A 194 4.57 10.04 -4.58
N GLY A 195 5.30 10.73 -5.45
CA GLY A 195 6.77 10.80 -5.39
C GLY A 195 7.31 11.42 -4.10
N ALA A 196 6.67 12.48 -3.60
CA ALA A 196 7.01 13.08 -2.31
C ALA A 196 6.79 12.10 -1.15
N CYS A 197 5.66 11.37 -1.15
CA CYS A 197 5.40 10.33 -0.16
C CYS A 197 6.46 9.22 -0.20
N ALA A 198 6.82 8.74 -1.39
CA ALA A 198 7.82 7.69 -1.56
C ALA A 198 9.21 8.12 -1.08
N LEU A 199 9.61 9.37 -1.33
CA LEU A 199 10.84 9.94 -0.76
C LEU A 199 10.75 10.14 0.76
N GLY A 200 9.58 10.49 1.29
CA GLY A 200 9.35 10.55 2.74
C GLY A 200 9.55 9.19 3.40
N ILE A 201 9.07 8.12 2.75
CA ILE A 201 9.35 6.74 3.16
C ILE A 201 10.85 6.47 3.12
N ALA A 202 11.52 6.76 2.00
CA ALA A 202 12.97 6.56 1.82
C ALA A 202 13.81 7.29 2.89
N VAL A 203 13.39 8.48 3.32
CA VAL A 203 14.02 9.22 4.42
C VAL A 203 13.77 8.55 5.77
N ALA A 204 12.55 8.06 6.03
CA ALA A 204 12.23 7.39 7.27
C ALA A 204 12.94 6.05 7.42
N THR A 205 13.14 5.33 6.31
CA THR A 205 13.85 4.05 6.26
C THR A 205 15.38 4.19 6.18
N GLY A 206 15.88 5.41 5.96
CA GLY A 206 17.31 5.70 5.84
C GLY A 206 17.93 5.34 4.48
N GLU A 207 17.11 4.96 3.50
CA GLU A 207 17.54 4.66 2.13
C GLU A 207 18.01 5.91 1.38
N VAL A 208 17.43 7.07 1.72
CA VAL A 208 17.82 8.38 1.17
C VAL A 208 18.10 9.35 2.31
N ASP A 209 19.28 9.97 2.26
CA ASP A 209 19.63 11.06 3.17
C ASP A 209 18.78 12.30 2.83
N ARG A 210 18.02 12.78 3.82
CA ARG A 210 17.17 13.97 3.70
C ARG A 210 17.93 15.21 3.22
N SER A 211 19.23 15.33 3.54
CA SER A 211 20.07 16.45 3.12
C SER A 211 20.29 16.54 1.61
N LYS A 212 20.09 15.42 0.89
CA LYS A 212 20.19 15.34 -0.58
C LYS A 212 18.89 15.78 -1.28
N LEU A 213 17.79 15.93 -0.53
CA LEU A 213 16.49 16.29 -1.07
C LEU A 213 16.27 17.81 -1.05
N ARG A 214 15.81 18.33 -2.19
CA ARG A 214 15.48 19.74 -2.42
C ARG A 214 14.36 19.84 -3.44
N ASP A 215 13.74 21.01 -3.53
CA ASP A 215 12.73 21.26 -4.56
C ASP A 215 13.27 20.95 -5.97
N GLY A 216 12.42 20.34 -6.79
CA GLY A 216 12.75 19.96 -8.17
C GLY A 216 13.40 18.59 -8.35
N VAL A 217 13.71 17.84 -7.27
CA VAL A 217 14.18 16.43 -7.41
C VAL A 217 13.05 15.42 -7.59
N ILE A 218 11.85 15.74 -7.09
CA ILE A 218 10.69 14.84 -7.14
C ILE A 218 10.32 14.57 -8.60
N ASN A 219 10.22 13.30 -8.94
CA ASN A 219 10.03 12.72 -10.27
C ASN A 219 11.08 13.06 -11.33
N VAL A 220 12.21 13.65 -10.90
CA VAL A 220 13.32 14.04 -11.77
C VAL A 220 14.55 13.19 -11.49
N ASP A 221 15.02 13.17 -10.24
CA ASP A 221 16.15 12.32 -9.85
C ASP A 221 15.67 10.92 -9.50
N LYS A 222 15.66 10.06 -10.53
CA LYS A 222 15.21 8.68 -10.44
C LYS A 222 16.18 7.74 -9.71
N THR A 223 17.34 8.23 -9.27
CA THR A 223 18.28 7.44 -8.46
C THR A 223 17.89 7.41 -6.98
N LEU A 224 16.98 8.30 -6.58
CA LEU A 224 16.45 8.38 -5.22
C LEU A 224 15.15 7.58 -5.17
N TYR A 225 15.06 6.55 -4.33
CA TYR A 225 13.85 5.75 -4.19
C TYR A 225 13.85 4.99 -2.86
N SER A 226 12.71 4.42 -2.51
CA SER A 226 12.59 3.38 -1.48
C SER A 226 12.26 2.03 -2.12
N SER A 227 12.86 0.95 -1.66
CA SER A 227 12.56 -0.43 -2.09
C SER A 227 11.35 -1.05 -1.39
N VAL A 228 10.76 -0.37 -0.41
CA VAL A 228 9.60 -0.85 0.37
C VAL A 228 8.38 0.07 0.25
N ALA A 229 8.49 1.18 -0.49
CA ALA A 229 7.41 2.14 -0.66
C ALA A 229 6.35 1.69 -1.67
N SER A 230 5.09 1.86 -1.31
CA SER A 230 3.94 1.80 -2.22
C SER A 230 3.02 2.98 -1.89
N THR A 231 2.76 3.82 -2.89
CA THR A 231 2.05 5.09 -2.70
C THR A 231 0.93 5.26 -3.70
N SER A 232 -0.21 5.75 -3.23
CA SER A 232 -1.39 5.95 -4.04
C SER A 232 -2.08 7.26 -3.68
N ALA A 233 -2.53 8.00 -4.70
CA ALA A 233 -3.28 9.24 -4.51
C ALA A 233 -4.80 9.01 -4.65
N GLY A 234 -5.59 9.61 -3.76
CA GLY A 234 -7.05 9.53 -3.74
C GLY A 234 -7.70 10.89 -3.53
N GLY A 235 -8.79 11.17 -4.26
CA GLY A 235 -9.55 12.43 -4.10
C GLY A 235 -10.34 12.47 -2.79
N GLU A 236 -10.66 11.30 -2.27
CA GLU A 236 -11.30 11.06 -0.98
C GLU A 236 -10.39 11.38 0.23
N GLN A 237 -9.08 11.51 0.02
CA GLN A 237 -8.12 11.78 1.10
C GLN A 237 -7.76 13.26 1.23
N VAL A 238 -7.51 13.68 2.46
CA VAL A 238 -7.05 15.04 2.86
C VAL A 238 -5.75 15.02 3.67
N ALA A 239 -5.32 13.84 4.11
CA ALA A 239 -4.09 13.61 4.86
C ALA A 239 -3.38 12.37 4.30
N CYS A 240 -2.07 12.28 4.48
CA CYS A 240 -1.32 11.07 4.21
C CYS A 240 -1.63 10.02 5.29
N ARG A 241 -2.22 8.91 4.88
CA ARG A 241 -2.52 7.72 5.70
C ARG A 241 -1.41 6.70 5.46
N VAL A 242 -0.76 6.27 6.54
CA VAL A 242 0.42 5.41 6.47
C VAL A 242 0.14 4.09 7.16
N MET A 243 0.51 2.99 6.50
CA MET A 243 0.60 1.67 7.11
C MET A 243 2.00 1.11 6.88
N VAL A 244 2.64 0.65 7.96
CA VAL A 244 3.93 -0.03 7.94
C VAL A 244 3.69 -1.51 8.24
N LEU A 245 4.25 -2.37 7.40
CA LEU A 245 4.33 -3.81 7.58
C LEU A 245 5.79 -4.20 7.79
N GLY A 246 6.06 -4.97 8.83
CA GLY A 246 7.40 -5.46 9.13
C GLY A 246 7.38 -6.65 10.06
N ASN A 247 8.57 -7.08 10.50
CA ASN A 247 8.71 -8.25 11.37
C ASN A 247 9.42 -7.90 12.69
N VAL A 248 8.69 -7.96 13.81
CA VAL A 248 9.22 -7.61 15.14
C VAL A 248 9.57 -8.86 15.93
N LYS A 249 10.75 -8.85 16.55
CA LYS A 249 11.23 -9.93 17.43
C LYS A 249 10.30 -10.10 18.64
N GLY A 250 9.83 -11.32 18.87
CA GLY A 250 8.96 -11.63 20.00
C GLY A 250 7.51 -11.16 19.83
N ALA A 251 7.16 -10.58 18.67
CA ALA A 251 5.75 -10.34 18.33
C ALA A 251 4.99 -11.68 18.30
N PRO A 252 3.76 -11.72 18.85
CA PRO A 252 2.95 -12.93 18.85
C PRO A 252 2.35 -13.21 17.45
N GLY A 253 1.79 -14.41 17.29
CA GLY A 253 1.19 -14.86 16.05
C GLY A 253 2.11 -15.65 15.14
N ARG A 254 1.60 -15.94 13.95
CA ARG A 254 2.25 -16.84 12.98
C ARG A 254 2.58 -16.21 11.65
N LEU A 255 2.12 -14.98 11.37
CA LEU A 255 2.42 -14.33 10.11
C LEU A 255 3.83 -13.74 10.10
N VAL A 256 4.41 -13.64 8.91
CA VAL A 256 5.60 -12.85 8.55
C VAL A 256 5.29 -12.09 7.27
N ALA A 257 5.95 -10.96 7.08
CA ALA A 257 6.02 -10.29 5.78
C ALA A 257 7.41 -10.50 5.17
N ALA A 258 7.51 -10.44 3.85
CA ALA A 258 8.80 -10.31 3.18
C ALA A 258 8.61 -9.54 1.87
N HIS A 259 9.57 -8.69 1.55
CA HIS A 259 9.57 -7.96 0.29
C HIS A 259 10.51 -8.54 -0.76
N GLY A 260 10.28 -8.13 -1.99
CA GLY A 260 11.16 -8.39 -3.11
C GLY A 260 10.97 -7.38 -4.23
N VAL A 261 11.90 -7.39 -5.19
CA VAL A 261 11.93 -6.45 -6.30
C VAL A 261 11.99 -7.23 -7.60
N MET A 262 11.01 -7.03 -8.46
CA MET A 262 11.13 -7.34 -9.88
C MET A 262 11.84 -6.16 -10.55
N GLN A 263 13.00 -6.37 -11.18
CA GLN A 263 13.76 -5.28 -11.82
C GLN A 263 13.04 -4.66 -13.02
N ASP A 264 12.14 -5.42 -13.64
CA ASP A 264 11.22 -4.96 -14.68
C ASP A 264 9.95 -5.81 -14.67
N GLN A 265 9.01 -5.51 -15.56
CA GLN A 265 7.75 -6.27 -15.66
C GLN A 265 7.95 -7.78 -15.87
N LEU A 266 9.04 -8.20 -16.49
CA LEU A 266 9.27 -9.59 -16.89
C LEU A 266 10.22 -10.32 -15.93
N ASP A 267 10.60 -9.71 -14.80
CA ASP A 267 11.51 -10.31 -13.82
C ASP A 267 10.78 -11.28 -12.89
N ILE A 268 10.46 -12.45 -13.46
CA ILE A 268 9.83 -13.56 -12.74
C ILE A 268 10.75 -14.10 -11.63
N ALA A 269 12.08 -14.01 -11.80
CA ALA A 269 13.02 -14.47 -10.79
C ALA A 269 12.95 -13.59 -9.53
N GLY A 270 12.94 -12.26 -9.69
CA GLY A 270 12.72 -11.32 -8.60
C GLY A 270 11.37 -11.54 -7.90
N ALA A 271 10.30 -11.78 -8.68
CA ALA A 271 8.99 -12.10 -8.11
C ALA A 271 9.02 -13.39 -7.27
N ARG A 272 9.62 -14.47 -7.78
CA ARG A 272 9.77 -15.75 -7.05
C ARG A 272 10.59 -15.58 -5.78
N GLN A 273 11.64 -14.76 -5.81
CA GLN A 273 12.49 -14.52 -4.65
C GLN A 273 11.69 -13.87 -3.51
N ALA A 274 10.71 -13.01 -3.79
CA ALA A 274 9.83 -12.44 -2.74
C ALA A 274 9.08 -13.53 -1.96
N PHE A 275 8.54 -14.54 -2.66
CA PHE A 275 7.87 -15.68 -2.01
C PHE A 275 8.85 -16.55 -1.20
N VAL A 276 10.06 -16.78 -1.73
CA VAL A 276 11.11 -17.52 -1.01
C VAL A 276 11.53 -16.77 0.26
N ASN A 277 11.67 -15.44 0.20
CA ASN A 277 11.99 -14.60 1.35
C ASN A 277 10.91 -14.70 2.44
N ALA A 278 9.63 -14.89 2.07
CA ALA A 278 8.53 -15.15 3.01
C ALA A 278 8.52 -16.59 3.58
N GLY A 279 9.53 -17.42 3.24
CA GLY A 279 9.63 -18.81 3.70
C GLY A 279 8.67 -19.77 3.00
N LEU A 280 8.27 -19.44 1.77
CA LEU A 280 7.42 -20.29 0.92
C LEU A 280 8.27 -21.05 -0.09
N SER A 281 7.93 -22.31 -0.32
CA SER A 281 8.59 -23.19 -1.26
C SER A 281 7.87 -23.18 -2.60
N LEU A 282 8.68 -23.22 -3.66
CA LEU A 282 8.22 -23.24 -5.05
C LEU A 282 8.55 -24.61 -5.64
N LYS A 283 7.66 -25.13 -6.48
CA LYS A 283 7.90 -26.28 -7.36
C LYS A 283 7.64 -25.84 -8.79
N ASP A 284 8.59 -26.09 -9.68
CA ASP A 284 8.52 -25.65 -11.10
C ASP A 284 8.25 -24.14 -11.25
N GLY A 285 8.66 -23.36 -10.24
CA GLY A 285 8.53 -21.91 -10.24
C GLY A 285 7.17 -21.35 -9.84
N ILE A 286 6.26 -22.19 -9.33
CA ILE A 286 4.97 -21.80 -8.73
C ILE A 286 4.90 -22.27 -7.28
N LEU A 287 4.04 -21.66 -6.46
CA LEU A 287 3.85 -22.09 -5.07
C LEU A 287 3.35 -23.53 -4.99
N THR A 288 3.88 -24.29 -4.03
CA THR A 288 3.30 -25.59 -3.68
C THR A 288 1.88 -25.42 -3.14
N GLU A 289 1.05 -26.45 -3.26
CA GLU A 289 -0.33 -26.42 -2.72
C GLU A 289 -0.38 -26.18 -1.20
N GLU A 290 0.64 -26.65 -0.47
CA GLU A 290 0.76 -26.41 0.97
C GLU A 290 1.08 -24.93 1.25
N ASP A 291 2.07 -24.38 0.56
CA ASP A 291 2.50 -23.00 0.78
C ASP A 291 1.55 -21.96 0.23
N ARG A 292 0.77 -22.30 -0.81
CA ARG A 292 -0.31 -21.44 -1.30
C ARG A 292 -1.32 -21.14 -0.20
N LYS A 293 -1.67 -22.12 0.64
CA LYS A 293 -2.61 -21.95 1.77
C LYS A 293 -2.04 -21.09 2.91
N ARG A 294 -0.71 -20.93 2.96
CA ARG A 294 -0.03 -20.09 3.95
C ARG A 294 -0.03 -18.61 3.55
N VAL A 295 -0.30 -18.28 2.28
CA VAL A 295 -0.35 -16.88 1.82
C VAL A 295 -1.56 -16.18 2.42
N ALA A 296 -1.31 -15.14 3.21
CA ALA A 296 -2.34 -14.30 3.82
C ALA A 296 -2.57 -13.01 3.01
N GLY A 297 -1.59 -12.57 2.22
CA GLY A 297 -1.74 -11.45 1.32
C GLY A 297 -0.53 -11.26 0.40
N VAL A 298 -0.78 -10.70 -0.78
CA VAL A 298 0.28 -10.28 -1.72
C VAL A 298 -0.04 -8.88 -2.20
N LEU A 299 0.97 -8.02 -2.18
CA LEU A 299 0.89 -6.65 -2.68
C LEU A 299 1.93 -6.50 -3.78
N VAL A 300 1.54 -6.02 -4.97
CA VAL A 300 2.47 -5.65 -6.03
C VAL A 300 2.27 -4.19 -6.43
N ASN A 301 3.32 -3.38 -6.42
CA ASN A 301 3.29 -2.03 -6.95
C ASN A 301 3.98 -1.98 -8.31
N ALA A 302 3.24 -1.65 -9.37
CA ALA A 302 3.69 -1.75 -10.74
C ALA A 302 4.40 -0.47 -11.22
N GLY A 303 5.55 -0.63 -11.89
CA GLY A 303 6.38 0.50 -12.30
C GLY A 303 6.62 0.74 -13.78
N ALA A 304 6.04 -0.06 -14.69
CA ALA A 304 6.29 0.09 -16.13
C ALA A 304 5.87 1.44 -16.71
N ASP A 305 4.90 2.11 -16.10
CA ASP A 305 4.50 3.46 -16.50
C ASP A 305 5.55 4.53 -16.19
N TYR A 306 6.67 4.19 -15.55
CA TYR A 306 7.77 5.12 -15.28
C TYR A 306 8.94 5.04 -16.27
N VAL A 307 8.85 4.12 -17.23
CA VAL A 307 9.83 3.90 -18.31
C VAL A 307 9.15 3.89 -19.68
N THR A 308 9.93 3.85 -20.76
CA THR A 308 9.43 3.86 -22.14
C THR A 308 9.67 2.54 -22.89
N ASN A 309 10.43 1.64 -22.27
CA ASN A 309 10.78 0.34 -22.81
C ASN A 309 11.00 -0.67 -21.68
N VAL A 310 10.81 -1.95 -22.00
CA VAL A 310 11.17 -3.08 -21.16
C VAL A 310 12.15 -3.93 -21.95
N ARG A 311 13.35 -4.16 -21.42
CA ARG A 311 14.43 -4.94 -22.05
C ARG A 311 14.74 -4.53 -23.49
N GLY A 312 14.82 -3.23 -23.74
CA GLY A 312 15.14 -2.67 -25.06
C GLY A 312 13.98 -2.67 -26.07
N ARG A 313 12.78 -3.11 -25.67
CA ARG A 313 11.58 -3.07 -26.52
C ARG A 313 10.68 -1.93 -26.06
N ARG A 314 10.49 -0.94 -26.94
CA ARG A 314 9.54 0.17 -26.72
C ARG A 314 8.13 -0.39 -26.50
N HIS A 315 7.42 0.13 -25.51
CA HIS A 315 5.99 -0.14 -25.32
C HIS A 315 5.14 1.11 -25.61
N VAL A 316 3.81 0.96 -25.56
CA VAL A 316 2.84 2.00 -25.97
C VAL A 316 2.07 2.62 -24.80
N LEU A 317 2.38 2.25 -23.54
CA LEU A 317 1.69 2.75 -22.34
C LEU A 317 1.43 4.27 -22.34
N HIS A 318 2.33 5.09 -22.90
CA HIS A 318 2.19 6.56 -22.93
C HIS A 318 1.85 7.15 -24.30
N SER A 319 1.68 6.33 -25.33
CA SER A 319 1.45 6.78 -26.71
C SER A 319 0.22 6.18 -27.38
N ASP A 320 -0.40 5.16 -26.76
CA ASP A 320 -1.62 4.54 -27.24
C ASP A 320 -2.86 5.40 -26.89
N PHE A 321 -4.00 5.10 -27.53
CA PHE A 321 -5.30 5.65 -27.14
C PHE A 321 -5.60 5.44 -25.65
N LEU A 322 -5.16 4.31 -25.09
CA LEU A 322 -5.32 3.99 -23.67
C LEU A 322 -4.28 4.63 -22.74
N ALA A 323 -3.46 5.57 -23.21
CA ALA A 323 -2.43 6.22 -22.39
C ALA A 323 -2.92 6.84 -21.06
N PRO A 324 -4.12 7.46 -20.99
CA PRO A 324 -4.68 7.92 -19.71
C PRO A 324 -4.90 6.81 -18.67
N PHE A 325 -4.92 5.55 -19.10
CA PHE A 325 -5.09 4.35 -18.26
C PHE A 325 -3.80 3.53 -18.12
N CYS A 326 -2.63 4.13 -18.39
CA CYS A 326 -1.33 3.45 -18.35
C CYS A 326 -1.07 2.71 -17.02
N GLY A 327 -1.44 3.28 -15.87
CA GLY A 327 -1.31 2.61 -14.58
C GLY A 327 -2.18 1.35 -14.44
N ILE A 328 -3.36 1.31 -15.06
CA ILE A 328 -4.21 0.10 -15.11
C ILE A 328 -3.56 -0.98 -15.95
N GLN A 329 -2.98 -0.60 -17.09
CA GLN A 329 -2.27 -1.52 -17.97
C GLN A 329 -1.00 -2.08 -17.31
N ALA A 330 -0.22 -1.23 -16.62
CA ALA A 330 0.97 -1.64 -15.88
C ALA A 330 0.61 -2.63 -14.75
N LYS A 331 -0.46 -2.33 -13.98
CA LYS A 331 -1.01 -3.26 -12.97
C LYS A 331 -1.39 -4.60 -13.56
N ALA A 332 -2.14 -4.61 -14.67
CA ALA A 332 -2.61 -5.84 -15.28
C ALA A 332 -1.44 -6.77 -15.65
N VAL A 333 -0.34 -6.23 -16.18
CA VAL A 333 0.86 -7.00 -16.52
C VAL A 333 1.56 -7.53 -15.27
N ALA A 334 1.89 -6.66 -14.31
CA ALA A 334 2.58 -7.05 -13.08
C ALA A 334 1.78 -8.10 -12.30
N HIS A 335 0.48 -7.85 -12.12
CA HIS A 335 -0.43 -8.78 -11.46
C HIS A 335 -0.51 -10.12 -12.18
N ALA A 336 -0.69 -10.15 -13.51
CA ALA A 336 -0.76 -11.41 -14.25
C ALA A 336 0.48 -12.28 -14.05
N ILE A 337 1.66 -11.67 -14.00
CA ILE A 337 2.93 -12.38 -13.81
C ILE A 337 3.04 -12.95 -12.39
N VAL A 338 2.72 -12.16 -11.37
CA VAL A 338 2.70 -12.64 -9.98
C VAL A 338 1.62 -13.71 -9.76
N ALA A 339 0.46 -13.57 -10.41
CA ALA A 339 -0.63 -14.54 -10.38
C ALA A 339 -0.21 -15.90 -10.95
N THR A 340 0.73 -15.96 -11.91
CA THR A 340 1.26 -17.25 -12.37
C THR A 340 2.06 -18.01 -11.30
N ILE A 341 2.63 -17.29 -10.32
CA ILE A 341 3.42 -17.88 -9.22
C ILE A 341 2.50 -18.33 -8.09
N VAL A 342 1.57 -17.46 -7.68
CA VAL A 342 0.62 -17.74 -6.59
C VAL A 342 -0.45 -18.73 -7.03
N GLY A 343 -0.85 -18.65 -8.31
CA GLY A 343 -2.00 -19.35 -8.87
C GLY A 343 -3.34 -18.87 -8.31
N ASP A 344 -3.41 -17.59 -7.96
CA ASP A 344 -4.61 -16.88 -7.49
C ASP A 344 -4.61 -15.48 -8.14
N THR A 345 -5.77 -14.85 -8.23
CA THR A 345 -5.97 -13.49 -8.74
C THR A 345 -6.53 -12.53 -7.69
N GLN A 346 -6.77 -13.00 -6.47
CA GLN A 346 -7.30 -12.20 -5.37
C GLN A 346 -6.18 -11.59 -4.52
N PHE A 347 -5.38 -10.71 -5.12
CA PHE A 347 -4.36 -9.95 -4.40
C PHE A 347 -4.15 -8.53 -4.95
N LEU A 348 -3.55 -7.65 -4.15
CA LEU A 348 -3.51 -6.22 -4.42
C LEU A 348 -2.49 -5.92 -5.52
N ALA A 349 -2.88 -5.09 -6.48
CA ALA A 349 -1.93 -4.44 -7.38
C ALA A 349 -2.16 -2.92 -7.41
N SER A 350 -1.11 -2.15 -7.14
CA SER A 350 -1.07 -0.69 -7.28
C SER A 350 -0.23 -0.28 -8.50
N ALA A 351 -0.34 0.98 -8.91
CA ALA A 351 0.49 1.57 -9.95
C ALA A 351 1.01 2.95 -9.55
N GLY A 352 2.21 3.22 -10.01
CA GLY A 352 2.98 4.42 -9.71
C GLY A 352 4.36 4.01 -9.25
N ALA A 353 5.37 4.33 -10.05
CA ALA A 353 6.78 4.04 -9.73
C ALA A 353 7.58 5.29 -9.34
N GLU A 354 6.89 6.40 -9.08
CA GLU A 354 7.51 7.64 -8.61
C GLU A 354 8.31 7.39 -7.32
N HIS A 355 9.63 7.24 -7.44
CA HIS A 355 10.57 6.92 -6.34
C HIS A 355 10.24 5.62 -5.57
N GLN A 356 9.52 4.69 -6.19
CA GLN A 356 9.11 3.40 -5.60
C GLN A 356 9.89 2.27 -6.29
N GLY A 357 11.11 2.05 -5.81
CA GLY A 357 12.10 1.16 -6.42
C GLY A 357 12.83 1.79 -7.61
N PRO A 358 13.75 1.03 -8.24
CA PRO A 358 14.39 1.43 -9.48
C PRO A 358 13.36 1.69 -10.59
N PRO A 359 13.64 2.59 -11.55
CA PRO A 359 12.71 2.88 -12.64
C PRO A 359 12.29 1.65 -13.43
N GLY A 360 10.97 1.39 -13.49
CA GLY A 360 10.40 0.24 -14.20
C GLY A 360 10.23 -1.01 -13.34
N ALA A 361 10.75 -1.01 -12.12
CA ALA A 361 10.64 -2.14 -11.20
C ALA A 361 9.20 -2.34 -10.71
N ASN A 362 8.89 -3.57 -10.31
CA ASN A 362 7.71 -3.85 -9.49
C ASN A 362 8.16 -4.23 -8.08
N LEU A 363 7.61 -3.56 -7.07
CA LEU A 363 7.86 -3.91 -5.67
C LEU A 363 6.80 -4.91 -5.20
N LEU A 364 7.22 -5.95 -4.50
CA LEU A 364 6.35 -6.99 -3.97
C LEU A 364 6.47 -7.06 -2.46
N CYS A 365 5.35 -7.24 -1.78
CA CYS A 365 5.29 -7.67 -0.39
C CYS A 365 4.41 -8.91 -0.28
N VAL A 366 4.94 -9.98 0.32
CA VAL A 366 4.23 -11.23 0.56
C VAL A 366 4.05 -11.39 2.06
N ILE A 367 2.81 -11.59 2.49
CA ILE A 367 2.44 -11.88 3.87
C ILE A 367 2.03 -13.35 3.93
N ALA A 368 2.66 -14.13 4.81
CA ALA A 368 2.38 -15.55 4.92
C ALA A 368 2.54 -16.08 6.35
N GLU A 369 1.89 -17.21 6.64
CA GLU A 369 2.18 -17.97 7.85
C GLU A 369 3.61 -18.50 7.79
N ALA A 370 4.42 -18.25 8.82
CA ALA A 370 5.77 -18.79 8.97
C ALA A 370 5.74 -20.32 9.10
N LYS A 371 6.80 -21.00 8.65
CA LYS A 371 6.99 -22.42 8.96
C LYS A 371 7.14 -22.57 10.48
N ALA A 372 6.48 -23.60 11.02
CA ALA A 372 6.51 -23.94 12.43
C ALA A 372 7.93 -24.24 12.93
#